data_AF-A0A7J9WIZ4-F1
#
_entry.id   AF-A0A7J9WIZ4-F1
#
_cell.length_a   1.000
_cell.length_b   1.000
_cell.length_c   1.000
_cell.angle_alpha   90.00
_cell.angle_beta   90.00
_cell.angle_gamma   90.00
#
_symmetry.space_group_name_H-M   'P 1'
#
loop_
_entity.id
_entity.type
_entity.pdbx_description
1 polymer ?
#
loop_
_entity_poly.entity_id
_entity_poly.type
_entity_poly.pdbx_seq_one_letter_code
_entity_poly.pdbx_strand_id
1 'polypeptide(L)'
;MEDVAPDDPVGDAPVEWEREAVARGMVVYKNEFAMVAIGRHETSSGPRLQIVDLASGAEVYLDPIELEGLTRLRHQAFAPLLDPSDVVVEGEPDPDQV
;
A
#
# COMPACT_ATOMS: atom_id res chain seq x y z
N MET A 1 13.42 -27.33 37.74
CA MET A 1 12.96 -25.95 37.63
C MET A 1 13.57 -25.45 36.34
N GLU A 2 12.87 -25.68 35.22
CA GLU A 2 13.34 -25.20 33.92
C GLU A 2 13.18 -23.69 33.89
N ASP A 3 14.28 -23.02 33.58
CA ASP A 3 14.36 -21.59 33.38
C ASP A 3 13.64 -21.27 32.06
N VAL A 4 12.36 -20.89 32.17
CA VAL A 4 11.58 -20.40 31.02
C VAL A 4 12.17 -19.05 30.66
N ALA A 5 12.91 -19.00 29.56
CA ALA A 5 13.37 -17.76 28.96
C ALA A 5 12.18 -16.79 28.82
N PRO A 6 12.35 -15.49 29.10
CA PRO A 6 11.28 -14.52 28.95
C PRO A 6 10.78 -14.57 27.50
N ASP A 7 9.47 -14.68 27.33
CA ASP A 7 8.78 -14.55 26.03
C ASP A 7 9.47 -13.45 25.21
N ASP A 8 10.03 -13.85 24.06
CA ASP A 8 10.45 -12.88 23.05
C ASP A 8 9.27 -11.94 22.80
N PRO A 9 9.46 -10.61 22.80
CA PRO A 9 8.38 -9.71 22.44
C PRO A 9 7.91 -10.07 21.04
N VAL A 10 6.71 -10.63 20.94
CA VAL A 10 5.98 -10.82 19.67
C VAL A 10 5.55 -9.44 19.17
N GLY A 11 6.52 -8.68 18.71
CA GLY A 11 6.38 -7.41 18.03
C GLY A 11 7.41 -7.45 16.93
N ASP A 12 6.97 -7.83 15.73
CA ASP A 12 7.81 -7.91 14.55
C ASP A 12 8.63 -6.62 14.45
N ALA A 13 9.96 -6.73 14.48
CA ALA A 13 10.81 -5.56 14.31
C ALA A 13 10.44 -4.92 12.98
N PRO A 14 10.35 -3.56 12.89
CA PRO A 14 9.98 -2.92 11.65
C PRO A 14 10.99 -3.32 10.57
N VAL A 15 10.43 -3.99 9.55
CA VAL A 15 11.13 -4.48 8.36
C VAL A 15 11.69 -3.28 7.58
N GLU A 16 12.71 -3.52 6.76
CA GLU A 16 13.52 -2.45 6.14
C GLU A 16 12.69 -1.41 5.37
N TRP A 17 11.70 -1.87 4.61
CA TRP A 17 10.79 -1.00 3.86
C TRP A 17 9.91 -0.13 4.79
N GLU A 18 9.58 -0.60 5.99
CA GLU A 18 8.82 0.17 6.98
C GLU A 18 9.68 1.30 7.54
N ARG A 19 10.96 1.01 7.79
CA ARG A 19 11.93 2.02 8.22
C ARG A 19 12.17 3.07 7.15
N GLU A 20 12.26 2.66 5.88
CA GLU A 20 12.42 3.58 4.76
C GLU A 20 11.19 4.49 4.60
N ALA A 21 9.98 3.91 4.62
CA ALA A 21 8.73 4.66 4.55
C ALA A 21 8.62 5.67 5.70
N VAL A 22 8.91 5.25 6.94
CA VAL A 22 8.92 6.14 8.11
C VAL A 22 10.00 7.22 7.99
N ALA A 23 11.19 6.89 7.49
CA ALA A 23 12.26 7.87 7.24
C ALA A 23 11.84 8.93 6.20
N ARG A 24 10.98 8.56 5.25
CA ARG A 24 10.34 9.47 4.29
C ARG A 24 9.15 10.25 4.86
N GLY A 25 8.83 10.07 6.15
CA GLY A 25 7.69 10.71 6.82
C GLY A 25 6.33 10.13 6.40
N MET A 26 6.33 8.89 5.89
CA MET A 26 5.11 8.20 5.46
C MET A 26 4.54 7.33 6.58
N VAL A 27 3.22 7.09 6.50
CA VAL A 27 2.49 6.19 7.39
C VAL A 27 2.23 4.88 6.66
N VAL A 28 2.59 3.77 7.27
CA VAL A 28 2.34 2.43 6.73
C VAL A 28 0.99 1.91 7.18
N TYR A 29 0.22 1.37 6.22
CA TYR A 29 -1.01 0.62 6.47
C TYR A 29 -0.85 -0.80 5.93
N LYS A 30 -1.32 -1.79 6.68
CA LYS A 30 -1.29 -3.20 6.30
C LYS A 30 -2.56 -3.93 6.67
N ASN A 31 -2.98 -4.86 5.83
CA ASN A 31 -4.02 -5.86 6.11
C ASN A 31 -3.63 -7.20 5.48
N GLU A 32 -4.57 -8.15 5.41
CA GLU A 32 -4.34 -9.48 4.84
C GLU A 32 -4.18 -9.50 3.30
N PHE A 33 -4.52 -8.40 2.62
CA PHE A 33 -4.53 -8.30 1.15
C PHE A 33 -3.43 -7.38 0.61
N ALA A 34 -3.02 -6.37 1.37
CA ALA A 34 -2.18 -5.30 0.89
C ALA A 34 -1.36 -4.63 2.00
N MET A 35 -0.29 -3.97 1.57
CA MET A 35 0.61 -3.22 2.42
C MET A 35 1.08 -1.98 1.66
N VAL A 36 0.73 -0.80 2.18
CA VAL A 36 0.96 0.46 1.50
C VAL A 36 1.60 1.49 2.42
N ALA A 37 2.49 2.32 1.87
CA ALA A 37 2.96 3.52 2.53
C ALA A 37 2.21 4.73 1.97
N ILE A 38 1.70 5.58 2.85
CA ILE A 38 0.94 6.79 2.50
C ILE A 38 1.72 8.01 2.98
N GLY A 39 1.95 8.96 2.09
CA GLY A 39 2.72 10.17 2.35
C GLY A 39 2.12 11.40 1.72
N ARG A 40 2.69 12.56 2.04
CA ARG A 40 2.41 13.82 1.37
C ARG A 40 3.57 14.17 0.46
N HIS A 41 3.28 14.46 -0.79
CA HIS A 41 4.27 14.84 -1.80
C HIS A 41 4.01 16.28 -2.29
N GLU A 42 5.01 17.15 -2.20
CA GLU A 42 4.89 18.54 -2.64
C GLU A 42 5.28 18.69 -4.11
N THR A 43 4.42 19.34 -4.90
CA THR A 43 4.71 19.69 -6.30
C THR A 43 4.58 21.19 -6.51
N SER A 44 5.06 21.69 -7.65
CA SER A 44 4.89 23.10 -8.03
C SER A 44 3.43 23.55 -8.11
N SER A 45 2.51 22.62 -8.39
CA SER A 45 1.07 22.86 -8.48
C SER A 45 0.33 22.61 -7.16
N GLY A 46 1.03 22.26 -6.08
CA GLY A 46 0.45 21.97 -4.77
C GLY A 46 0.71 20.54 -4.27
N PRO A 47 0.17 20.20 -3.08
CA PRO A 47 0.40 18.91 -2.44
C PRO A 47 -0.41 17.78 -3.10
N ARG A 48 0.13 16.58 -3.03
CA ARG A 48 -0.49 15.32 -3.47
C ARG A 48 -0.44 14.28 -2.35
N LEU A 49 -1.42 13.40 -2.32
CA LEU A 49 -1.34 12.16 -1.55
C LEU A 49 -0.49 11.17 -2.34
N GLN A 50 0.65 10.76 -1.80
CA GLN A 50 1.45 9.67 -2.35
C GLN A 50 1.00 8.36 -1.72
N ILE A 51 0.78 7.34 -2.54
CA ILE A 51 0.51 5.97 -2.09
C ILE A 51 1.53 5.07 -2.81
N VAL A 52 2.25 4.26 -2.03
CA VAL A 52 3.22 3.29 -2.55
C VAL A 52 2.78 1.91 -2.11
N ASP A 53 2.57 1.00 -3.06
CA ASP A 53 2.46 -0.43 -2.77
C ASP A 53 3.85 -0.97 -2.45
N LEU A 54 3.99 -1.53 -1.25
CA LEU A 54 5.27 -2.01 -0.74
C LEU A 54 5.62 -3.41 -1.28
N ALA A 55 4.66 -4.13 -1.85
CA ALA A 55 4.91 -5.42 -2.48
C ALA A 55 5.50 -5.27 -3.89
N SER A 56 4.90 -4.44 -4.74
CA SER A 56 5.36 -4.22 -6.12
C SER A 56 6.28 -3.02 -6.29
N GLY A 57 6.30 -2.09 -5.33
CA GLY A 57 6.95 -0.79 -5.48
C GLY A 57 6.17 0.20 -6.36
N ALA A 58 4.98 -0.17 -6.86
CA ALA A 58 4.14 0.72 -7.64
C ALA A 58 3.72 1.94 -6.81
N GLU A 59 3.69 3.12 -7.42
CA GLU A 59 3.28 4.34 -6.76
C GLU A 59 2.25 5.13 -7.54
N VAL A 60 1.40 5.83 -6.82
CA VAL A 60 0.43 6.79 -7.37
C VAL A 60 0.44 8.08 -6.55
N TYR A 61 0.13 9.18 -7.23
CA TYR A 61 -0.03 10.49 -6.62
C TYR A 61 -1.42 11.03 -6.94
N LEU A 62 -2.20 11.33 -5.91
CA LEU A 62 -3.54 11.88 -6.06
C LEU A 62 -3.54 13.36 -5.67
N ASP A 63 -3.97 14.21 -6.60
CA ASP A 63 -4.24 15.61 -6.30
C ASP A 63 -5.55 15.79 -5.50
N PRO A 64 -5.83 16.99 -4.96
CA PRO A 64 -7.04 17.21 -4.17
C PRO A 64 -8.36 16.95 -4.91
N ILE A 65 -8.41 17.14 -6.24
CA ILE A 65 -9.61 16.92 -7.06
C ILE A 65 -9.81 15.42 -7.28
N GLU A 66 -8.74 14.68 -7.55
CA GLU A 66 -8.78 13.22 -7.65
C GLU A 66 -9.25 12.58 -6.33
N LEU A 67 -8.75 13.07 -5.19
CA LEU A 67 -9.19 12.63 -3.86
C LEU A 67 -10.66 12.96 -3.58
N GLU A 68 -11.11 14.16 -3.93
CA GLU A 68 -12.52 14.54 -3.84
C GLU A 68 -13.39 13.58 -4.67
N GLY A 69 -12.93 13.22 -5.87
CA GLY A 69 -13.58 12.23 -6.73
C GLY A 69 -13.84 10.90 -6.01
N LEU A 70 -12.86 10.39 -5.25
CA LEU A 70 -13.02 9.14 -4.49
C LEU A 70 -14.15 9.20 -3.46
N THR A 71 -14.38 10.36 -2.84
CA THR A 71 -15.46 10.52 -1.84
C THR A 71 -16.87 10.44 -2.45
N ARG A 72 -16.98 10.57 -3.78
CA ARG A 72 -18.25 10.49 -4.52
C ARG A 72 -18.53 9.11 -5.11
N LEU A 73 -17.56 8.20 -5.05
CA LEU A 73 -17.76 6.85 -5.56
C LEU A 73 -18.72 6.07 -4.66
N ARG A 74 -19.61 5.30 -5.29
CA ARG A 74 -20.47 4.35 -4.56
C ARG A 74 -19.61 3.23 -4.00
N HIS A 75 -19.99 2.66 -2.86
CA HIS A 75 -19.29 1.52 -2.25
C HIS A 75 -19.02 0.37 -3.23
N GLN A 76 -19.94 0.12 -4.16
CA GLN A 76 -19.82 -0.89 -5.21
C GLN A 76 -18.59 -0.69 -6.12
N ALA A 77 -18.13 0.55 -6.31
CA ALA A 77 -16.96 0.84 -7.12
C ALA A 77 -15.65 0.36 -6.45
N PHE A 78 -15.67 0.13 -5.13
CA PHE A 78 -14.54 -0.40 -4.38
C PHE A 78 -14.60 -1.91 -4.18
N ALA A 79 -15.66 -2.58 -4.63
CA ALA A 79 -15.81 -4.02 -4.46
C ALA A 79 -14.60 -4.83 -4.98
N PRO A 80 -13.99 -4.50 -6.15
CA PRO A 80 -12.81 -5.23 -6.64
C PRO A 80 -11.56 -5.08 -5.76
N LEU A 81 -11.50 -4.05 -4.90
CA LEU A 81 -10.39 -3.87 -3.95
C LEU A 81 -10.55 -4.73 -2.69
N LEU A 82 -11.78 -5.15 -2.39
CA LEU A 82 -12.10 -6.00 -1.24
C LEU A 82 -12.11 -7.48 -1.62
N ASP A 83 -12.48 -7.78 -2.86
CA ASP A 83 -12.42 -9.12 -3.43
C ASP A 83 -11.59 -9.10 -4.73
N PRO A 84 -10.25 -9.26 -4.61
CA PRO A 84 -9.37 -9.21 -5.76
C PRO A 84 -9.47 -10.45 -6.66
N SER A 85 -10.29 -11.47 -6.33
CA SER A 85 -10.41 -12.66 -7.18
C SER A 85 -11.03 -12.38 -8.54
N ASP A 86 -11.82 -11.30 -8.65
CA ASP A 86 -12.47 -10.87 -9.89
C ASP A 86 -11.63 -9.83 -10.68
N VAL A 87 -10.48 -9.42 -10.16
CA VAL A 87 -9.59 -8.50 -10.87
C VAL A 87 -8.76 -9.30 -11.89
N VAL A 88 -9.19 -9.27 -13.15
CA VAL A 88 -8.36 -9.71 -14.27
C VAL A 88 -7.29 -8.66 -14.49
N VAL A 89 -6.08 -8.93 -14.00
CA VAL A 89 -4.89 -8.22 -14.47
C VAL A 89 -4.68 -8.68 -15.91
N GLU A 90 -4.78 -7.77 -16.88
CA GLU A 90 -4.30 -8.03 -18.24
C GLU A 90 -2.80 -8.29 -18.13
N GLY A 91 -2.42 -9.56 -17.99
CA GLY A 91 -1.03 -9.98 -17.95
C GLY A 91 -0.34 -9.60 -19.25
N GLU A 92 0.91 -9.14 -19.15
CA GLU A 92 1.82 -9.08 -20.29
C GLU A 92 1.68 -10.36 -21.14
N PRO A 93 1.57 -10.26 -22.47
CA PRO A 93 1.40 -11.43 -23.32
C PRO A 93 2.55 -12.40 -23.05
N ASP A 94 2.21 -13.65 -22.76
CA ASP A 94 3.17 -14.72 -22.54
C ASP A 94 4.12 -14.79 -23.75
N PRO A 95 5.43 -14.50 -23.57
CA PRO A 95 6.37 -14.45 -24.68
C PRO A 95 6.54 -15.80 -25.39
N ASP A 96 6.05 -16.90 -24.80
CA ASP A 96 6.10 -18.25 -25.37
C ASP A 96 4.88 -18.59 -26.25
N GLN A 97 3.91 -17.68 -26.45
CA GLN A 97 2.80 -17.88 -27.39
C GLN A 97 3.06 -17.26 -28.77
N VAL A 98 4.06 -17.81 -29.48
CA VAL A 98 4.30 -17.57 -30.92
C VAL A 98 4.01 -18.79 -31.78
#